data_AF-A0A3D2N573-F1
#
_entry.id   AF-A0A3D2N573-F1
#
_cell.length_a   1.000
_cell.length_b   1.000
_cell.length_c   1.000
_cell.angle_alpha   90.00
_cell.angle_beta   90.00
_cell.angle_gamma   90.00
#
_symmetry.space_group_name_H-M   'P 1'
#
loop_
_entity.id
_entity.type
_entity.pdbx_description
1 polymer ?
#
loop_
_entity_poly.entity_id
_entity_poly.type
_entity_poly.pdbx_seq_one_letter_code
_entity_poly.pdbx_strand_id
1 'polypeptide(L)'
;MLLALLCTIILIAAVAGLFFSVGLAAALIGGLFMGISMTVIKLFILPRFEKRDKMRLANDNVRIIPEKLEVRYDNYKNGYVIDCYYHSPETGRQFVFTTQPLPNDPTPYLRDTKITVVANRIDYSNYYVDLGGIGGYLPDNRL
;
A
#
# COMPACT_ATOMS: atom_id res chain seq x y z
N MET A 1 18.36 59.79 29.64
CA MET A 1 17.63 59.26 28.46
C MET A 1 18.31 58.02 27.87
N LEU A 2 19.62 58.06 27.60
CA LEU A 2 20.38 56.92 27.02
C LEU A 2 20.32 55.62 27.85
N LEU A 3 20.47 55.72 29.18
CA LEU A 3 20.40 54.56 30.10
C LEU A 3 19.02 53.90 30.09
N ALA A 4 17.94 54.69 30.10
CA ALA A 4 16.57 54.20 30.06
C ALA A 4 16.28 53.46 28.73
N LEU A 5 16.79 54.00 27.63
CA LEU A 5 16.65 53.42 26.29
C LEU A 5 17.41 52.09 26.18
N LEU A 6 18.61 52.00 26.76
CA LEU A 6 19.39 50.76 26.87
C LEU A 6 18.66 49.68 27.67
N CYS A 7 18.09 50.03 28.84
CA CYS A 7 17.30 49.10 29.66
C CYS A 7 16.07 48.58 28.90
N THR A 8 15.37 49.43 28.15
CA THR A 8 14.21 49.00 27.35
C THR A 8 14.60 48.04 26.23
N ILE A 9 15.74 48.25 25.56
CA ILE A 9 16.21 47.34 24.50
C ILE A 9 16.58 45.97 25.09
N ILE A 10 17.27 45.95 26.23
CA ILE A 10 17.65 44.69 26.90
C ILE A 10 16.40 43.93 27.33
N LEU A 11 15.38 44.61 27.87
CA LEU A 11 14.11 43.99 28.25
C LEU A 11 13.41 43.34 27.05
N ILE A 12 13.32 44.06 25.92
CA ILE A 12 12.68 43.55 24.70
C ILE A 12 13.46 42.34 24.15
N ALA A 13 14.80 42.42 24.13
CA ALA A 13 15.65 41.31 23.69
C ALA A 13 15.48 40.07 24.56
N ALA A 14 15.38 40.23 25.88
CA ALA A 14 15.16 39.13 26.82
C ALA A 14 13.79 38.46 26.62
N VAL A 15 12.72 39.26 26.43
CA VAL A 15 11.37 38.74 26.18
C VAL A 15 11.30 38.02 24.83
N ALA A 16 11.91 38.58 23.78
CA ALA A 16 11.98 37.94 22.47
C ALA A 16 12.77 36.62 22.54
N GLY A 17 13.92 36.61 23.22
CA GLY A 17 14.73 35.39 23.40
C GLY A 17 13.96 34.26 24.12
N LEU A 18 13.22 34.60 25.18
CA LEU A 18 12.37 33.64 25.87
C LEU A 18 11.27 33.10 24.97
N PHE A 19 10.58 33.96 24.21
CA PHE A 19 9.52 33.54 23.28
C PHE A 19 10.05 32.60 22.20
N PHE A 20 11.20 32.90 21.59
CA PHE A 20 11.83 32.04 20.59
C PHE A 20 12.30 30.70 21.17
N SER A 21 12.85 30.69 22.39
CA SER A 21 13.32 29.45 23.02
C SER A 21 12.17 28.47 23.32
N VAL A 22 11.05 28.97 23.83
CA VAL A 22 9.86 28.16 24.12
C VAL A 22 9.18 27.73 22.82
N GLY A 23 9.09 28.62 21.83
CA GLY A 23 8.53 28.31 20.52
C GLY A 23 9.33 27.23 19.79
N LEU A 24 10.67 27.30 19.83
CA LEU A 24 11.54 26.29 19.23
C LEU A 24 11.38 24.92 19.91
N ALA A 25 11.32 24.89 21.25
CA ALA A 25 11.12 23.67 22.01
C ALA A 25 9.76 23.02 21.68
N ALA A 26 8.69 23.82 21.62
CA ALA A 26 7.36 23.34 21.25
C ALA A 26 7.31 22.80 19.81
N ALA A 27 7.99 23.47 18.86
CA ALA A 27 8.07 23.02 17.48
C ALA A 27 8.82 21.68 17.34
N LEU A 28 9.92 21.50 18.06
CA LEU A 28 10.68 20.25 18.07
C LEU A 28 9.86 19.09 18.66
N ILE A 29 9.19 19.30 19.80
CA ILE A 29 8.35 18.28 20.44
C ILE A 29 7.16 17.92 19.54
N GLY A 30 6.49 18.92 18.98
CA GLY A 30 5.36 18.72 18.07
C GLY A 30 5.76 17.95 16.80
N GLY A 31 6.88 18.32 16.18
CA GLY A 31 7.40 17.63 15.00
C GLY A 31 7.76 16.17 15.28
N LEU A 32 8.35 15.90 16.45
CA LEU A 32 8.73 14.54 16.85
C LEU A 32 7.49 13.68 17.10
N PHE A 33 6.46 14.23 17.74
CA PHE A 33 5.18 13.54 17.97
C PHE A 33 4.42 13.27 16.65
N MET A 34 4.45 14.22 15.72
CA MET A 34 3.83 14.05 14.40
C MET A 34 4.55 12.97 13.58
N GLY A 35 5.88 12.94 13.64
CA GLY A 35 6.69 11.91 12.98
C GLY A 35 6.41 10.49 13.51
N ILE A 36 6.40 10.34 14.85
CA ILE A 36 6.12 9.06 15.50
C ILE A 36 4.69 8.59 15.22
N SER A 37 3.70 9.48 15.30
CA SER A 37 2.30 9.10 15.05
C SER A 37 2.10 8.62 13.62
N MET A 38 2.73 9.26 12.63
CA MET A 38 2.64 8.84 11.23
C MET A 38 3.31 7.48 10.98
N THR A 39 4.42 7.18 11.67
CA THR A 39 5.08 5.87 11.57
C THR A 39 4.22 4.77 12.19
N VAL A 40 3.64 5.00 13.37
CA VAL A 40 2.76 4.03 14.04
C VAL A 40 1.51 3.73 13.21
N ILE A 41 0.86 4.75 12.65
CA ILE A 41 -0.30 4.58 11.77
C ILE A 41 0.09 3.70 10.56
N LYS A 42 1.21 4.00 9.90
CA LYS A 42 1.62 3.27 8.70
C LYS A 42 2.01 1.82 8.99
N LEU A 43 2.64 1.55 10.12
CA LEU A 43 3.10 0.22 10.51
C LEU A 43 1.99 -0.68 11.09
N PHE A 44 1.05 -0.12 11.86
CA PHE A 44 0.05 -0.93 12.57
C PHE A 44 -1.33 -0.93 11.93
N ILE A 45 -1.73 0.16 11.28
CA ILE A 45 -3.10 0.31 10.79
C ILE A 45 -3.24 -0.25 9.37
N LEU A 46 -2.33 0.09 8.45
CA LEU A 46 -2.37 -0.40 7.06
C LEU A 46 -2.38 -1.93 6.93
N PRO A 47 -1.44 -2.69 7.53
CA PRO A 47 -1.41 -4.15 7.33
C PRO A 47 -2.59 -4.86 7.99
N ARG A 48 -3.27 -4.23 8.96
CA ARG A 48 -4.43 -4.83 9.64
C ARG A 48 -5.70 -4.74 8.80
N PHE A 49 -5.85 -3.71 7.97
CA PHE A 49 -6.98 -3.61 7.04
C PHE A 49 -6.87 -4.59 5.88
N GLU A 50 -5.67 -4.73 5.28
CA GLU A 50 -5.44 -5.69 4.19
C GLU A 50 -5.76 -7.13 4.59
N LYS A 51 -5.46 -7.54 5.83
CA LYS A 51 -5.78 -8.89 6.34
C LYS A 51 -7.29 -9.10 6.53
N ARG A 52 -8.05 -8.08 6.93
CA ARG A 52 -9.52 -8.19 7.11
C ARG A 52 -10.24 -8.28 5.77
N ASP A 53 -9.81 -7.52 4.77
CA ASP A 53 -10.43 -7.58 3.45
C ASP A 53 -10.17 -8.94 2.80
N LYS A 54 -8.94 -9.48 2.90
CA LYS A 54 -8.62 -10.84 2.44
C LYS A 54 -9.52 -11.92 3.08
N MET A 55 -9.86 -11.79 4.37
CA MET A 55 -10.73 -12.76 5.05
C MET A 55 -12.23 -12.60 4.68
N ARG A 56 -12.72 -11.38 4.38
CA ARG A 56 -14.10 -11.22 3.87
C ARG A 56 -14.23 -11.75 2.44
N LEU A 57 -13.19 -11.61 1.62
CA LEU A 57 -13.11 -12.21 0.29
C LEU A 57 -13.06 -13.76 0.31
N ALA A 58 -12.79 -14.42 1.44
CA ALA A 58 -12.71 -15.89 1.45
C ALA A 58 -14.07 -16.60 1.58
N ASN A 59 -15.11 -15.93 2.07
CA ASN A 59 -16.42 -16.55 2.35
C ASN A 59 -17.48 -16.31 1.26
N ASP A 60 -17.43 -15.21 0.51
CA ASP A 60 -18.48 -14.80 -0.44
C ASP A 60 -18.04 -14.79 -1.93
N ASN A 61 -16.85 -15.31 -2.23
CA ASN A 61 -16.22 -15.12 -3.55
C ASN A 61 -16.30 -16.33 -4.48
N VAL A 62 -16.26 -16.03 -5.78
CA VAL A 62 -16.20 -17.02 -6.85
C VAL A 62 -14.74 -17.30 -7.20
N ARG A 63 -14.40 -18.58 -7.30
CA ARG A 63 -13.11 -19.03 -7.84
C ARG A 63 -13.26 -19.15 -9.35
N ILE A 64 -12.47 -18.36 -10.07
CA ILE A 64 -12.47 -18.26 -11.51
C ILE A 64 -11.19 -18.90 -12.03
N ILE A 65 -11.34 -19.86 -12.96
CA ILE A 65 -10.22 -20.39 -13.71
C ILE A 65 -10.16 -19.59 -15.01
N PRO A 66 -9.10 -18.81 -15.24
CA PRO A 66 -8.99 -18.00 -16.44
C PRO A 66 -8.83 -18.89 -17.69
N GLU A 67 -9.38 -18.42 -18.81
CA GLU A 67 -9.34 -19.11 -20.10
C GLU A 67 -8.02 -18.88 -20.83
N LYS A 68 -7.45 -17.69 -20.66
CA LYS A 68 -6.18 -17.27 -21.25
C LYS A 68 -5.35 -16.53 -20.22
N LEU A 69 -4.05 -16.78 -20.26
CA LEU A 69 -3.03 -16.07 -19.49
C LEU A 69 -2.11 -15.35 -20.47
N GLU A 70 -1.78 -14.10 -20.20
CA GLU A 70 -0.82 -13.32 -20.97
C GLU A 70 0.15 -12.61 -20.04
N VAL A 71 1.45 -12.71 -20.32
CA VAL A 71 2.49 -12.04 -19.54
C VAL A 71 2.90 -10.77 -20.26
N ARG A 72 2.93 -9.66 -19.52
CA ARG A 72 3.35 -8.36 -20.02
C ARG A 72 4.28 -7.69 -19.02
N TYR A 73 5.27 -6.97 -19.52
CA TYR A 73 6.06 -6.07 -18.69
C TYR A 73 5.31 -4.73 -18.51
N ASP A 74 5.00 -4.37 -17.27
CA ASP A 74 4.41 -3.09 -16.91
C ASP A 74 5.53 -2.08 -16.59
N ASN A 75 5.83 -1.21 -17.56
CA ASN A 75 6.85 -0.16 -17.40
C ASN A 75 6.50 0.84 -16.28
N TYR A 76 5.22 1.05 -15.98
CA TYR A 76 4.81 2.01 -14.94
C TYR A 76 5.08 1.44 -13.54
N LYS A 77 4.85 0.14 -13.35
CA LYS A 77 5.08 -0.56 -12.08
C LYS A 77 6.45 -1.23 -11.98
N ASN A 78 7.24 -1.18 -13.06
CA ASN A 78 8.56 -1.78 -13.19
C ASN A 78 8.58 -3.28 -12.81
N GLY A 79 7.73 -4.07 -13.44
CA GLY A 79 7.67 -5.52 -13.21
C GLY A 79 6.75 -6.25 -14.19
N TYR A 80 6.82 -7.58 -14.16
CA TYR A 80 6.00 -8.45 -14.98
C TYR A 80 4.62 -8.65 -14.36
N VAL A 81 3.57 -8.49 -15.14
CA VAL A 81 2.20 -8.77 -14.72
C VAL A 81 1.62 -9.89 -15.58
N ILE A 82 0.72 -10.66 -14.98
CA ILE A 82 -0.03 -11.70 -15.67
C ILE A 82 -1.47 -11.20 -15.80
N ASP A 83 -1.90 -11.02 -17.04
CA ASP A 83 -3.27 -10.68 -17.41
C ASP A 83 -4.05 -11.99 -17.60
N CYS A 84 -5.06 -12.20 -16.74
CA CYS A 84 -5.90 -13.39 -16.67
C CYS A 84 -7.28 -13.06 -17.28
N TYR A 85 -7.59 -13.66 -18.41
CA TYR A 85 -8.84 -13.41 -19.13
C TYR A 85 -9.92 -14.40 -18.71
N TYR A 86 -11.13 -13.89 -18.47
CA TYR A 86 -12.29 -14.68 -18.11
C TYR A 86 -13.53 -14.18 -18.83
N HIS A 87 -14.33 -15.09 -19.38
CA HIS A 87 -15.65 -14.78 -19.89
C HIS A 87 -16.72 -15.18 -18.87
N SER A 88 -17.50 -14.21 -18.38
CA SER A 88 -18.58 -14.52 -17.43
C SER A 88 -19.75 -15.20 -18.16
N PRO A 89 -20.14 -16.43 -17.76
CA PRO A 89 -21.29 -17.10 -18.37
C PRO A 89 -22.62 -16.47 -17.96
N GLU A 90 -22.67 -15.75 -16.83
CA GLU A 90 -23.88 -15.09 -16.35
C GLU A 90 -24.18 -13.79 -17.10
N THR A 91 -23.14 -13.03 -17.45
CA THR A 91 -23.29 -11.68 -18.04
C THR A 91 -22.80 -11.55 -19.47
N GLY A 92 -22.10 -12.55 -20.01
CA GLY A 92 -21.48 -12.53 -21.34
C GLY A 92 -20.36 -11.50 -21.49
N ARG A 93 -19.88 -10.91 -20.39
CA ARG A 93 -18.81 -9.91 -20.39
C ARG A 93 -17.45 -10.57 -20.21
N GLN A 94 -16.45 -10.03 -20.89
CA GLN A 94 -15.05 -10.40 -20.68
C GLN A 94 -14.43 -9.53 -19.60
N PHE A 95 -13.78 -10.17 -18.64
CA PHE A 95 -13.03 -9.53 -17.57
C PHE A 95 -11.54 -9.85 -17.72
N VAL A 96 -10.69 -8.89 -17.37
CA VAL A 96 -9.24 -9.05 -17.34
C VAL A 96 -8.78 -8.74 -15.92
N PHE A 97 -8.19 -9.75 -15.28
CA PHE A 97 -7.65 -9.63 -13.93
C PHE A 97 -6.12 -9.60 -14.02
N THR A 98 -5.50 -8.60 -13.44
CA THR A 98 -4.05 -8.38 -13.54
C THR A 98 -3.40 -8.65 -12.19
N THR A 99 -2.29 -9.40 -12.18
CA THR A 99 -1.54 -9.65 -10.96
C THR A 99 -0.84 -8.39 -10.44
N GLN A 100 -0.35 -8.47 -9.21
CA GLN A 100 0.68 -7.56 -8.76
C GLN A 100 1.96 -7.74 -9.61
N PRO A 101 2.78 -6.68 -9.78
CA PRO A 101 4.02 -6.76 -10.52
C PRO A 101 4.99 -7.75 -9.87
N LEU A 102 5.49 -8.66 -10.66
CA LEU A 102 6.49 -9.67 -10.33
C LEU A 102 7.87 -9.18 -10.76
N PRO A 103 8.92 -9.44 -9.96
CA PRO A 103 10.27 -8.95 -10.25
C PRO A 103 10.92 -9.65 -11.46
N ASN A 104 10.56 -10.90 -11.72
CA ASN A 104 11.13 -11.72 -12.77
C ASN A 104 10.02 -12.22 -13.70
N ASP A 105 10.39 -12.58 -14.93
CA ASP A 105 9.46 -13.10 -15.93
C ASP A 105 8.83 -14.43 -15.46
N PRO A 106 7.49 -14.48 -15.24
CA PRO A 106 6.81 -15.70 -14.82
C PRO A 106 6.55 -16.69 -15.96
N THR A 107 6.77 -16.32 -17.23
CA THR A 107 6.44 -17.12 -18.41
C THR A 107 6.88 -18.60 -18.32
N PRO A 108 8.10 -18.94 -17.84
CA PRO A 108 8.52 -20.34 -17.72
C PRO A 108 7.67 -21.18 -16.76
N TYR A 109 7.08 -20.55 -15.75
CA TYR A 109 6.36 -21.22 -14.67
C TYR A 109 4.86 -21.35 -14.95
N LEU A 110 4.35 -20.76 -16.02
CA LEU A 110 2.92 -20.78 -16.37
C LEU A 110 2.48 -22.04 -17.11
N ARG A 111 3.40 -22.82 -17.68
CA ARG A 111 3.05 -23.96 -18.56
C ARG A 111 2.31 -25.08 -17.84
N ASP A 112 2.66 -25.34 -16.58
CA ASP A 112 2.11 -26.45 -15.79
C ASP A 112 1.31 -25.98 -14.56
N THR A 113 1.06 -24.67 -14.47
CA THR A 113 0.48 -24.06 -13.28
C THR A 113 -0.97 -23.67 -13.50
N LYS A 114 -1.85 -24.09 -12.59
CA LYS A 114 -3.23 -23.59 -12.52
C LYS A 114 -3.26 -22.31 -11.68
N ILE A 115 -3.33 -21.16 -12.36
CA ILE A 115 -3.66 -19.89 -11.71
C ILE A 115 -5.15 -19.85 -11.42
N THR A 116 -5.52 -19.42 -10.21
CA THR A 116 -6.92 -19.20 -9.85
C THR A 116 -7.12 -17.72 -9.53
N VAL A 117 -8.17 -17.11 -10.04
CA VAL A 117 -8.59 -15.77 -9.65
C VAL A 117 -9.72 -15.90 -8.64
N VAL A 118 -9.64 -15.18 -7.54
CA VAL A 118 -10.70 -15.11 -6.54
C VAL A 118 -11.25 -13.70 -6.54
N ALA A 119 -12.48 -13.57 -7.06
CA ALA A 119 -13.15 -12.28 -7.22
C ALA A 119 -14.46 -12.27 -6.43
N ASN A 120 -14.86 -11.08 -5.97
CA ASN A 120 -16.17 -10.89 -5.38
C ASN A 120 -17.26 -11.03 -6.44
N ARG A 121 -18.31 -11.81 -6.14
CA ARG A 121 -19.41 -12.08 -7.09
C ARG A 121 -20.21 -10.82 -7.45
N ILE A 122 -20.33 -9.90 -6.50
CA ILE A 122 -21.10 -8.64 -6.65
C ILE A 122 -20.24 -7.58 -7.32
N ASP A 123 -18.94 -7.54 -7.00
CA ASP A 123 -18.00 -6.55 -7.53
C ASP A 123 -16.70 -7.19 -8.00
N TYR A 124 -16.62 -7.48 -9.30
CA TYR A 124 -15.46 -8.08 -9.95
C TYR A 124 -14.21 -7.19 -9.93
N SER A 125 -14.31 -5.91 -9.54
CA SER A 125 -13.13 -5.05 -9.36
C SER A 125 -12.33 -5.41 -8.10
N ASN A 126 -12.96 -6.06 -7.13
CA ASN A 126 -12.32 -6.56 -5.93
C ASN A 126 -11.94 -8.04 -6.10
N TYR A 127 -10.68 -8.26 -6.49
CA TYR A 127 -10.14 -9.59 -6.75
C TYR A 127 -8.72 -9.74 -6.24
N TYR A 128 -8.29 -10.99 -6.09
CA TYR A 128 -6.87 -11.34 -6.03
C TYR A 128 -6.60 -12.52 -6.94
N VAL A 129 -5.39 -12.55 -7.50
CA VAL A 129 -4.91 -13.67 -8.29
C VAL A 129 -4.06 -14.56 -7.40
N ASP A 130 -4.49 -15.80 -7.22
CA ASP A 130 -3.76 -16.81 -6.47
C ASP A 130 -2.63 -17.38 -7.35
N LEU A 131 -1.41 -17.00 -6.99
CA LEU A 131 -0.18 -17.48 -7.61
C LEU A 131 0.41 -18.69 -6.86
N GLY A 132 -0.31 -19.30 -5.92
CA GLY A 132 0.19 -20.42 -5.12
C GLY A 132 0.67 -21.63 -5.92
N GLY A 133 0.20 -21.80 -7.16
CA GLY A 133 0.71 -22.81 -8.07
C GLY A 133 2.06 -22.45 -8.74
N ILE A 134 2.42 -21.16 -8.79
CA ILE A 134 3.69 -20.68 -9.33
C ILE A 134 4.71 -20.74 -8.19
N GLY A 135 5.25 -21.94 -7.94
CA GLY A 135 6.26 -22.17 -6.92
C GLY A 135 7.46 -21.22 -7.10
N GLY A 136 7.63 -20.27 -6.19
CA GLY A 136 8.80 -19.38 -6.15
C GLY A 136 8.54 -17.87 -6.03
N TYR A 137 7.29 -17.38 -6.13
CA TYR A 137 7.01 -15.93 -6.16
C TYR A 137 6.18 -15.36 -5.00
N LEU A 138 5.79 -16.18 -4.02
CA LEU A 138 5.24 -15.64 -2.78
C LEU A 138 6.40 -15.27 -1.85
N PRO A 139 6.55 -14.01 -1.40
CA PRO A 139 7.27 -13.77 -0.16
C PRO A 139 6.55 -14.60 0.90
N ASP A 140 7.30 -15.49 1.54
CA ASP A 140 6.83 -16.37 2.59
C ASP A 140 6.40 -15.52 3.79
N ASN A 141 5.18 -14.98 3.73
CA ASN A 141 4.56 -14.21 4.82
C ASN A 141 3.95 -15.16 5.87
N ARG A 142 4.51 -16.37 6.01
CA ARG A 142 4.32 -17.25 7.17
C ARG A 142 5.29 -16.83 8.28
N LEU A 143 5.00 -15.68 8.89
CA LEU A 143 5.43 -15.32 10.25
C LEU A 143 4.21 -14.87 11.05
#